data_AF-A0A9Q1IVZ7-F1
#
_entry.id   AF-A0A9Q1IVZ7-F1
#
_cell.length_a   1.000
_cell.length_b   1.000
_cell.length_c   1.000
_cell.angle_alpha   90.00
_cell.angle_beta   90.00
_cell.angle_gamma   90.00
#
_symmetry.space_group_name_H-M   'P 1'
#
loop_
_entity.id
_entity.type
_entity.pdbx_description
1 polymer ?
#
loop_
_entity_poly.entity_id
_entity_poly.type
_entity_poly.pdbx_seq_one_letter_code
_entity_poly.pdbx_strand_id
1 'polypeptide(L)'
;MYSGFEQGFLSGDYTKYYVTCALGIHFGYAMICFGATNSICSFVFGRLAKYTGRVALFAFAAVLNLSCIIALLRWRPHPDQLPVFFVFPALWGMGDAVWQTQTNALYGVLFPHQKEAAFANYRMWESVGFVIAFAYSNFICLDTKLYVLIAVLILSMVLYGWVEWDERRNPTPEVGSSHKDTETKEGPDQMTPTTIVKAETKL
;
A
#
# COMPACT_ATOMS: atom_id res chain seq x y z
N MET A 1 3.48 -5.67 -5.74
CA MET A 1 4.21 -6.86 -5.26
C MET A 1 4.17 -7.02 -3.75
N TYR A 2 4.67 -6.07 -2.95
CA TYR A 2 4.66 -6.18 -1.47
C TYR A 2 3.26 -6.44 -0.88
N SER A 3 2.23 -5.71 -1.33
CA SER A 3 0.81 -5.93 -0.95
C SER A 3 0.38 -7.40 -1.02
N GLY A 4 0.62 -8.07 -2.15
CA GLY A 4 0.27 -9.50 -2.28
C GLY A 4 1.14 -10.41 -1.43
N PHE A 5 2.40 -10.04 -1.21
CA PHE A 5 3.35 -10.81 -0.40
C PHE A 5 2.97 -10.77 1.09
N GLU A 6 2.58 -9.60 1.61
CA GLU A 6 2.12 -9.46 3.00
C GLU A 6 0.77 -10.15 3.24
N GLN A 7 -0.15 -10.10 2.27
CA GLN A 7 -1.45 -10.78 2.37
C GLN A 7 -1.27 -12.31 2.28
N GLY A 8 -0.36 -12.78 1.42
CA GLY A 8 0.04 -14.18 1.35
C GLY A 8 0.69 -14.67 2.65
N PHE A 9 1.60 -13.88 3.24
CA PHE A 9 2.19 -14.18 4.53
C PHE A 9 1.12 -14.29 5.63
N LEU A 10 0.20 -13.33 5.74
CA LEU A 10 -0.82 -13.35 6.78
C LEU A 10 -1.78 -14.54 6.60
N SER A 11 -2.30 -14.74 5.39
CA SER A 11 -3.29 -15.78 5.11
C SER A 11 -2.72 -17.20 5.12
N GLY A 12 -1.45 -17.37 4.74
CA GLY A 12 -0.80 -18.67 4.66
C GLY A 12 0.10 -18.99 5.85
N ASP A 13 1.16 -18.21 6.05
CA ASP A 13 2.19 -18.52 7.05
C ASP A 13 1.75 -18.14 8.47
N TYR A 14 1.15 -16.96 8.66
CA TYR A 14 0.76 -16.51 10.00
C TYR A 14 -0.32 -17.41 10.61
N THR A 15 -1.36 -17.72 9.83
CA THR A 15 -2.42 -18.65 10.24
C THR A 15 -1.87 -20.05 10.54
N LYS A 16 -0.97 -20.57 9.71
CA LYS A 16 -0.37 -21.91 9.87
C LYS A 16 0.57 -22.02 11.06
N TYR A 17 1.55 -21.12 11.17
CA TYR A 17 2.64 -21.23 12.15
C TYR A 17 2.33 -20.60 13.50
N TYR A 18 1.51 -19.54 13.56
CA TYR A 18 1.19 -18.85 14.81
C TYR A 18 -0.20 -19.21 15.33
N VAL A 19 -1.24 -19.12 14.48
CA VAL A 19 -2.62 -19.24 14.95
C VAL A 19 -3.04 -20.70 15.17
N THR A 20 -2.68 -21.60 14.26
CA THR A 20 -3.14 -23.00 14.30
C THR A 20 -2.63 -23.74 15.55
N CYS A 21 -1.43 -23.41 16.03
CA CYS A 21 -0.85 -24.03 17.24
C CYS A 21 -1.58 -23.65 18.55
N ALA A 22 -2.19 -22.47 18.63
CA ALA A 22 -2.85 -21.98 19.85
C ALA A 22 -4.39 -22.02 19.79
N LEU A 23 -4.96 -21.76 18.60
CA LEU A 23 -6.41 -21.61 18.38
C LEU A 23 -7.01 -22.74 17.52
N GLY A 24 -6.18 -23.61 16.93
CA GLY A 24 -6.64 -24.72 16.10
C GLY A 24 -7.52 -24.26 14.93
N ILE A 25 -8.73 -24.83 14.83
CA ILE A 25 -9.70 -24.58 13.75
C ILE A 25 -10.26 -23.14 13.79
N HIS A 26 -10.10 -22.42 14.90
CA HIS A 26 -10.66 -21.07 15.10
C HIS A 26 -9.81 -19.94 14.48
N PHE A 27 -8.89 -20.25 13.56
CA PHE A 27 -8.09 -19.24 12.85
C PHE A 27 -8.93 -18.24 12.05
N GLY A 28 -10.17 -18.59 11.70
CA GLY A 28 -11.11 -17.69 11.04
C GLY A 28 -11.37 -16.40 11.80
N TYR A 29 -11.35 -16.41 13.15
CA TYR A 29 -11.55 -15.18 13.93
C TYR A 29 -10.40 -14.18 13.76
N ALA A 30 -9.17 -14.64 13.56
CA ALA A 30 -8.03 -13.78 13.26
C ALA A 30 -8.23 -13.07 11.90
N MET A 31 -8.71 -13.80 10.89
CA MET A 31 -8.99 -13.22 9.56
C MET A 31 -10.21 -12.29 9.56
N ILE A 32 -11.21 -12.54 10.42
CA ILE A 32 -12.31 -11.60 10.64
C ILE A 32 -11.79 -10.30 11.25
N CYS A 33 -10.88 -10.38 12.23
CA CYS A 33 -10.27 -9.21 12.85
C CYS A 33 -9.45 -8.38 11.83
N PHE A 34 -8.66 -9.07 10.99
CA PHE A 34 -7.98 -8.46 9.85
C PHE A 34 -8.97 -7.74 8.92
N GLY A 35 -10.02 -8.43 8.46
CA GLY A 35 -10.99 -7.86 7.51
C GLY A 35 -11.78 -6.68 8.09
N ALA A 36 -12.19 -6.75 9.35
CA ALA A 36 -12.90 -5.67 10.02
C ALA A 36 -12.02 -4.43 10.17
N THR A 37 -10.79 -4.62 10.63
CA THR A 37 -9.83 -3.51 10.79
C THR A 37 -9.47 -2.91 9.43
N ASN A 38 -9.21 -3.75 8.42
CA ASN A 38 -8.92 -3.30 7.06
C ASN A 38 -10.04 -2.45 6.48
N SER A 39 -11.30 -2.88 6.66
CA SER A 39 -12.48 -2.12 6.18
C SER A 39 -12.61 -0.75 6.84
N ILE A 40 -12.48 -0.70 8.18
CA ILE A 40 -12.58 0.54 8.95
C ILE A 40 -11.43 1.48 8.58
N CYS A 41 -10.20 0.98 8.58
CA CYS A 41 -9.00 1.74 8.25
C CYS A 41 -9.01 2.21 6.79
N SER A 42 -9.53 1.43 5.85
CA SER A 42 -9.64 1.84 4.44
C SER A 42 -10.53 3.07 4.28
N PHE A 43 -11.65 3.12 5.01
CA PHE A 43 -12.52 4.31 5.02
C PHE A 43 -11.81 5.52 5.65
N VAL A 44 -11.16 5.32 6.80
CA VAL A 44 -10.47 6.40 7.54
C VAL A 44 -9.29 6.95 6.75
N PHE A 45 -8.37 6.10 6.30
CA PHE A 45 -7.15 6.53 5.60
C PHE A 45 -7.43 7.08 4.20
N GLY A 46 -8.49 6.60 3.53
CA GLY A 46 -8.96 7.22 2.29
C GLY A 46 -9.37 8.69 2.47
N ARG A 47 -9.94 9.04 3.63
CA ARG A 47 -10.26 10.43 3.99
C ARG A 47 -9.04 11.18 4.52
N LEU A 48 -8.25 10.53 5.36
CA LEU A 48 -7.08 11.13 6.02
C LEU A 48 -5.99 11.55 5.04
N ALA A 49 -5.86 10.85 3.91
CA ALA A 49 -4.92 11.18 2.84
C ALA A 49 -5.05 12.61 2.32
N LYS A 50 -6.24 13.21 2.42
CA LYS A 50 -6.48 14.61 2.04
C LYS A 50 -5.83 15.63 2.97
N TYR A 51 -5.50 15.23 4.21
CA TYR A 51 -4.96 16.11 5.25
C TYR A 51 -3.48 15.85 5.53
N THR A 52 -3.05 14.59 5.55
CA THR A 52 -1.67 14.22 5.93
C THR A 52 -0.74 14.05 4.72
N GLY A 53 -1.31 13.98 3.52
CA GLY A 53 -0.60 13.55 2.32
C GLY A 53 -0.32 12.05 2.28
N ARG A 54 0.00 11.57 1.08
CA ARG A 54 0.21 10.15 0.77
C ARG A 54 1.52 9.60 1.36
N VAL A 55 2.61 10.36 1.29
CA VAL A 55 3.95 9.92 1.77
C VAL A 55 3.92 9.56 3.25
N ALA A 56 3.25 10.37 4.07
CA ALA A 56 3.13 10.13 5.51
C ALA A 56 2.39 8.81 5.80
N LEU A 57 1.33 8.52 5.04
CA LEU A 57 0.58 7.27 5.19
C LEU A 57 1.41 6.06 4.77
N PHE A 58 2.11 6.11 3.63
CA PHE A 58 3.03 5.03 3.22
C PHE A 58 4.12 4.80 4.27
N ALA A 59 4.71 5.86 4.83
CA ALA A 59 5.71 5.74 5.89
C ALA A 59 5.13 5.11 7.16
N PHE A 60 3.92 5.51 7.56
CA PHE A 60 3.23 4.94 8.71
C PHE A 60 3.00 3.43 8.55
N ALA A 61 2.47 3.00 7.39
CA ALA A 61 2.25 1.58 7.13
C ALA A 61 3.56 0.78 7.06
N ALA A 62 4.64 1.38 6.53
CA ALA A 62 5.96 0.72 6.52
C ALA A 62 6.48 0.48 7.93
N VAL A 63 6.41 1.50 8.79
CA VAL A 63 6.84 1.39 10.19
C VAL A 63 5.97 0.40 10.95
N LEU A 64 4.65 0.43 10.73
CA LEU A 64 3.71 -0.48 11.35
C LEU A 64 4.03 -1.94 10.99
N ASN A 65 4.15 -2.26 9.71
CA ASN A 65 4.47 -3.61 9.27
C ASN A 65 5.87 -4.04 9.71
N LEU A 66 6.87 -3.17 9.58
CA LEU A 66 8.23 -3.46 10.04
C LEU A 66 8.25 -3.77 11.54
N SER A 67 7.52 -3.00 12.36
CA SER A 67 7.42 -3.23 13.80
C SER A 67 6.74 -4.57 14.11
N CYS A 68 5.69 -4.92 13.37
CA CYS A 68 5.01 -6.22 13.50
C CYS A 68 5.95 -7.37 13.12
N ILE A 69 6.70 -7.24 12.02
CA ILE A 69 7.64 -8.28 11.57
C ILE A 69 8.77 -8.48 12.59
N ILE A 70 9.34 -7.38 13.12
CA ILE A 70 10.38 -7.46 14.17
C ILE A 70 9.82 -8.09 15.44
N ALA A 71 8.58 -7.78 15.81
CA ALA A 71 7.92 -8.40 16.96
C ALA A 71 7.71 -9.91 16.72
N LEU A 72 7.26 -10.32 15.52
CA LEU A 72 7.11 -11.73 15.16
C LEU A 72 8.44 -12.49 15.13
N LEU A 73 9.55 -11.85 14.74
CA LEU A 73 10.89 -12.45 14.80
C LEU A 73 11.36 -12.72 16.24
N ARG A 74 10.91 -11.92 17.21
CA ARG A 74 11.31 -12.06 18.62
C ARG A 74 10.32 -12.84 19.47
N TRP A 75 9.06 -12.93 19.03
CA TRP A 75 7.99 -13.52 19.78
C TRP A 75 7.81 -15.00 19.45
N ARG A 76 7.81 -15.85 20.48
CA ARG A 76 7.38 -17.24 20.35
C ARG A 76 5.93 -17.38 20.80
N PRO A 77 5.04 -17.97 19.99
CA PRO A 77 3.63 -18.12 20.33
C PRO A 77 3.47 -18.97 21.59
N HIS A 78 2.84 -18.41 22.63
CA HIS A 78 2.46 -19.13 23.85
C HIS A 78 0.92 -19.19 23.96
N PRO A 79 0.32 -20.35 24.25
CA PRO A 79 -1.14 -20.52 24.29
C PRO A 79 -1.89 -19.55 25.23
N ASP A 80 -1.24 -19.12 26.31
CA ASP A 80 -1.83 -18.22 27.30
C ASP A 80 -1.95 -16.75 26.85
N GLN A 81 -1.43 -16.40 25.66
CA GLN A 81 -1.41 -15.03 25.14
C GLN A 81 -2.44 -14.80 24.02
N LEU A 82 -3.67 -15.29 24.22
CA LEU A 82 -4.78 -15.18 23.26
C LEU A 82 -4.96 -13.79 22.62
N PRO A 83 -4.87 -12.65 23.33
CA PRO A 83 -5.07 -11.33 22.72
C PRO A 83 -4.04 -11.00 21.63
N VAL A 84 -2.80 -11.48 21.78
CA VAL A 84 -1.70 -11.16 20.86
C VAL A 84 -1.98 -11.73 19.46
N PHE A 85 -2.67 -12.86 19.38
CA PHE A 85 -3.06 -13.48 18.11
C PHE A 85 -4.06 -12.65 17.30
N PHE A 86 -4.79 -11.74 17.93
CA PHE A 86 -5.73 -10.82 17.27
C PHE A 86 -5.10 -9.44 16.99
N VAL A 87 -4.17 -8.99 17.83
CA VAL A 87 -3.46 -7.72 17.65
C VAL A 87 -2.67 -7.72 16.34
N PHE A 88 -1.92 -8.78 16.04
CA PHE A 88 -1.14 -8.83 14.80
C PHE A 88 -2.01 -8.73 13.53
N PRO A 89 -3.08 -9.54 13.33
CA PRO A 89 -3.99 -9.39 12.21
C PRO A 89 -4.66 -8.02 12.13
N ALA A 90 -5.02 -7.40 13.26
CA ALA A 90 -5.58 -6.06 13.27
C ALA A 90 -4.58 -5.02 12.75
N LEU A 91 -3.35 -5.02 13.27
CA LEU A 91 -2.29 -4.12 12.80
C LEU A 91 -1.93 -4.39 11.34
N TRP A 92 -1.89 -5.65 10.93
CA TRP A 92 -1.67 -6.03 9.52
C TRP A 92 -2.79 -5.52 8.61
N GLY A 93 -4.04 -5.60 9.05
CA GLY A 93 -5.20 -5.06 8.33
C GLY A 93 -5.16 -3.54 8.22
N MET A 94 -4.65 -2.86 9.25
CA MET A 94 -4.42 -1.41 9.20
C MET A 94 -3.32 -1.05 8.18
N GLY A 95 -2.25 -1.83 8.07
CA GLY A 95 -1.21 -1.67 7.06
C GLY A 95 -1.74 -1.91 5.64
N ASP A 96 -2.42 -3.04 5.42
CA ASP A 96 -3.02 -3.42 4.13
C ASP A 96 -4.01 -2.34 3.63
N ALA A 97 -4.82 -1.78 4.53
CA ALA A 97 -5.72 -0.68 4.21
C ALA A 97 -4.99 0.52 3.61
N VAL A 98 -3.83 0.89 4.16
CA VAL A 98 -3.02 1.98 3.62
C VAL A 98 -2.45 1.59 2.27
N TRP A 99 -1.83 0.42 2.16
CA TRP A 99 -1.23 -0.01 0.90
C TRP A 99 -2.25 -0.05 -0.23
N GLN A 100 -3.43 -0.61 0.01
CA GLN A 100 -4.47 -0.68 -1.00
C GLN A 100 -5.05 0.69 -1.33
N THR A 101 -5.48 1.48 -0.34
CA THR A 101 -6.12 2.76 -0.62
C THR A 101 -5.16 3.77 -1.25
N GLN A 102 -3.94 3.87 -0.73
CA GLN A 102 -2.98 4.86 -1.18
C GLN A 102 -2.30 4.48 -2.49
N THR A 103 -2.04 3.18 -2.73
CA THR A 103 -1.51 2.73 -4.04
C THR A 103 -2.55 2.95 -5.13
N ASN A 104 -3.81 2.60 -4.89
CA ASN A 104 -4.86 2.85 -5.87
C ASN A 104 -5.02 4.36 -6.16
N ALA A 105 -4.90 5.21 -5.14
CA ALA A 105 -4.90 6.66 -5.32
C ALA A 105 -3.67 7.16 -6.11
N LEU A 106 -2.48 6.58 -5.90
CA LEU A 106 -1.26 6.90 -6.65
C LEU A 106 -1.38 6.59 -8.13
N TYR A 107 -1.77 5.37 -8.46
CA TYR A 107 -1.97 4.96 -9.86
C TYR A 107 -3.05 5.79 -10.55
N GLY A 108 -4.09 6.20 -9.83
CA GLY A 108 -5.15 7.06 -10.35
C GLY A 108 -4.69 8.48 -10.71
N VAL A 109 -3.65 9.00 -10.05
CA VAL A 109 -3.06 10.32 -10.32
C VAL A 109 -1.97 10.23 -11.40
N LEU A 110 -1.12 9.20 -11.34
CA LEU A 110 0.04 9.04 -12.22
C LEU A 110 -0.37 8.68 -13.67
N PHE A 111 -1.47 7.94 -13.85
CA PHE A 111 -1.91 7.49 -15.18
C PHE A 111 -3.33 7.97 -15.50
N PRO A 112 -3.57 9.27 -15.64
CA PRO A 112 -4.93 9.78 -15.76
C PRO A 112 -5.63 9.38 -17.07
N HIS A 113 -4.86 9.14 -18.14
CA HIS A 113 -5.37 8.73 -19.46
C HIS A 113 -5.44 7.22 -19.67
N GLN A 114 -4.65 6.43 -18.93
CA GLN A 114 -4.53 4.97 -19.10
C GLN A 114 -4.74 4.21 -17.79
N LYS A 115 -5.79 4.60 -17.05
CA LYS A 115 -6.09 4.05 -15.71
C LYS A 115 -6.28 2.53 -15.75
N GLU A 116 -7.07 2.02 -16.68
CA GLU A 116 -7.42 0.60 -16.74
C GLU A 116 -6.19 -0.30 -16.90
N ALA A 117 -5.30 0.03 -17.83
CA ALA A 117 -4.05 -0.71 -18.04
C ALA A 117 -3.13 -0.63 -16.82
N ALA A 118 -3.05 0.55 -16.19
CA ALA A 118 -2.22 0.76 -15.01
C ALA A 118 -2.73 -0.07 -13.79
N PHE A 119 -4.04 -0.05 -13.55
CA PHE A 119 -4.68 -0.86 -12.50
C PHE A 119 -4.59 -2.36 -12.78
N ALA A 120 -4.75 -2.79 -14.04
CA ALA A 120 -4.58 -4.19 -14.42
C ALA A 120 -3.16 -4.68 -14.15
N ASN A 121 -2.14 -3.90 -14.53
CA ASN A 121 -0.75 -4.20 -14.23
C ASN A 121 -0.47 -4.24 -12.73
N TYR A 122 -1.02 -3.29 -11.96
CA TYR A 122 -0.91 -3.29 -10.49
C TYR A 122 -1.44 -4.61 -9.90
N ARG A 123 -2.67 -5.00 -10.25
CA ARG A 123 -3.30 -6.23 -9.76
C ARG A 123 -2.53 -7.48 -10.21
N MET A 124 -1.98 -7.48 -11.42
CA MET A 124 -1.12 -8.57 -11.88
C MET A 124 0.12 -8.74 -10.97
N TRP A 125 0.83 -7.65 -10.68
CA TRP A 125 2.01 -7.66 -9.81
C TRP A 125 1.68 -7.95 -8.34
N GLU A 126 0.46 -7.64 -7.90
CA GLU A 126 -0.06 -8.05 -6.60
C GLU A 126 -0.27 -9.57 -6.56
N SER A 127 -0.96 -10.14 -7.55
CA SER A 127 -1.16 -11.59 -7.68
C SER A 127 0.15 -12.37 -7.77
N VAL A 128 1.16 -11.86 -8.47
CA VAL A 128 2.50 -12.45 -8.49
C VAL A 128 3.10 -12.51 -7.08
N GLY A 129 2.92 -11.46 -6.27
CA GLY A 129 3.36 -11.44 -4.87
C GLY A 129 2.71 -12.55 -4.04
N PHE A 130 1.39 -12.75 -4.21
CA PHE A 130 0.65 -13.85 -3.58
C PHE A 130 1.18 -15.22 -3.99
N VAL A 131 1.34 -15.46 -5.30
CA VAL A 131 1.81 -16.74 -5.84
C VAL A 131 3.19 -17.07 -5.29
N ILE A 132 4.11 -16.09 -5.30
CA ILE A 132 5.45 -16.29 -4.76
C ILE A 132 5.36 -16.61 -3.27
N ALA A 133 4.57 -15.87 -2.49
CA ALA A 133 4.38 -16.12 -1.06
C ALA A 133 3.91 -17.54 -0.74
N PHE A 134 2.92 -18.05 -1.49
CA PHE A 134 2.44 -19.42 -1.31
C PHE A 134 3.42 -20.47 -1.84
N ALA A 135 4.10 -20.21 -2.96
CA ALA A 135 4.96 -21.19 -3.61
C ALA A 135 6.12 -21.64 -2.71
N TYR A 136 6.79 -20.72 -2.01
CA TYR A 136 7.88 -21.07 -1.11
C TYR A 136 7.41 -21.34 0.34
N SER A 137 6.11 -21.23 0.66
CA SER A 137 5.57 -21.35 2.02
C SER A 137 5.89 -22.71 2.68
N ASN A 138 5.99 -23.80 1.92
CA ASN A 138 6.31 -25.12 2.49
C ASN A 138 7.79 -25.50 2.43
N PHE A 139 8.63 -24.72 1.74
CA PHE A 139 10.04 -25.08 1.48
C PHE A 139 11.04 -24.29 2.34
N ILE A 140 10.65 -23.12 2.85
CA ILE A 140 11.56 -22.19 3.56
C ILE A 140 11.15 -22.07 5.04
N CYS A 141 12.14 -21.92 5.94
CA CYS A 141 11.92 -21.63 7.36
C CYS A 141 11.27 -20.25 7.58
N LEU A 142 10.44 -20.14 8.62
CA LEU A 142 9.67 -18.93 8.93
C LEU A 142 10.54 -17.67 9.11
N ASP A 143 11.68 -17.80 9.82
CA ASP A 143 12.60 -16.69 10.05
C ASP A 143 13.11 -16.09 8.74
N THR A 144 13.54 -16.94 7.80
CA THR A 144 14.00 -16.51 6.48
C THR A 144 12.89 -15.78 5.72
N LYS A 145 11.64 -16.25 5.81
CA LYS A 145 10.51 -15.57 5.15
C LYS A 145 10.25 -14.19 5.71
N LEU A 146 10.37 -14.01 7.03
CA LEU A 146 10.25 -12.69 7.66
C LEU A 146 11.35 -11.74 7.19
N TYR A 147 12.60 -12.21 7.02
CA TYR A 147 13.66 -11.41 6.42
C TYR A 147 13.39 -11.05 4.96
N VAL A 148 12.86 -11.98 4.16
CA VAL A 148 12.45 -11.69 2.78
C VAL A 148 11.34 -10.64 2.76
N LEU A 149 10.36 -10.72 3.65
CA LEU A 149 9.29 -9.74 3.76
C LEU A 149 9.82 -8.35 4.12
N ILE A 150 10.80 -8.24 5.03
CA ILE A 150 11.51 -6.97 5.31
C ILE A 150 12.23 -6.46 4.06
N ALA A 151 12.97 -7.32 3.37
CA ALA A 151 13.72 -6.93 2.17
C ALA A 151 12.80 -6.39 1.07
N VAL A 152 11.67 -7.06 0.82
CA VAL A 152 10.67 -6.62 -0.16
C VAL A 152 9.98 -5.33 0.29
N LEU A 153 9.73 -5.15 1.59
CA LEU A 153 9.19 -3.89 2.15
C LEU A 153 10.16 -2.72 1.90
N ILE A 154 11.43 -2.88 2.26
CA ILE A 154 12.45 -1.83 2.10
C ILE A 154 12.60 -1.48 0.62
N LEU A 155 12.71 -2.49 -0.26
CA LEU A 155 12.79 -2.28 -1.70
C LEU A 155 11.56 -1.51 -2.22
N SER A 156 10.36 -1.87 -1.76
CA SER A 156 9.11 -1.21 -2.17
C SER A 156 9.08 0.25 -1.72
N MET A 157 9.56 0.56 -0.51
CA MET A 157 9.64 1.93 -0.01
C MET A 157 10.68 2.78 -0.73
N VAL A 158 11.83 2.19 -1.10
CA VAL A 158 12.85 2.87 -1.92
C VAL A 158 12.30 3.20 -3.31
N LEU A 159 11.64 2.23 -3.96
CA LEU A 159 11.02 2.45 -5.27
C LEU A 159 9.88 3.46 -5.20
N TYR A 160 9.05 3.42 -4.16
CA TYR A 160 8.03 4.43 -3.93
C TYR A 160 8.65 5.84 -3.77
N GLY A 161 9.71 5.95 -2.96
CA GLY A 161 10.43 7.21 -2.78
C GLY A 161 11.01 7.75 -4.09
N TRP A 162 11.51 6.86 -4.96
CA TRP A 162 11.95 7.23 -6.30
C TRP A 162 10.82 7.78 -7.16
N VAL A 163 9.67 7.09 -7.21
CA VAL A 163 8.50 7.53 -8.00
C VAL A 163 8.00 8.88 -7.52
N GLU A 164 7.89 9.07 -6.21
CA GLU A 164 7.46 10.34 -5.62
C GLU A 164 8.48 11.47 -5.90
N TRP A 165 9.77 11.17 -5.92
CA TRP A 165 10.80 12.15 -6.28
C TRP A 165 10.75 12.54 -7.77
N ASP A 166 10.54 11.56 -8.65
CA ASP A 166 10.38 11.80 -10.09
C ASP A 166 9.13 12.62 -10.38
N GLU A 167 7.98 12.29 -9.78
CA GLU A 167 6.74 13.05 -9.93
C GLU A 167 6.86 14.49 -9.41
N ARG A 168 7.63 14.72 -8.34
CA ARG A 168 7.91 16.09 -7.85
C ARG A 168 8.78 16.90 -8.81
N ARG A 169 9.61 16.24 -9.62
CA ARG A 169 10.45 16.90 -10.62
C ARG A 169 9.72 17.09 -11.95
N ASN A 170 8.91 16.10 -12.34
CA ASN A 170 8.22 16.00 -13.61
C ASN A 170 6.73 15.73 -13.36
N PRO A 171 5.96 16.73 -12.90
CA PRO A 171 4.56 16.53 -12.54
C PRO A 171 3.71 16.11 -13.75
N THR A 172 2.87 15.10 -13.56
CA THR A 172 1.99 14.57 -14.59
C THR A 172 0.95 15.63 -14.99
N PRO A 173 0.77 15.93 -16.30
CA PRO A 173 -0.19 16.93 -16.75
C PRO A 173 -1.64 16.58 -16.37
N GLU A 174 -2.40 17.56 -15.89
CA GLU A 174 -3.82 17.38 -15.63
C GLU A 174 -4.63 17.20 -16.92
N VAL A 175 -5.65 16.34 -16.87
CA VAL A 175 -6.53 15.97 -18.01
C VAL A 175 -7.22 17.16 -18.70
N GLY A 176 -7.23 18.34 -18.08
CA GLY A 176 -7.84 19.56 -18.61
C GLY A 176 -6.93 20.52 -19.39
N SER A 177 -5.60 20.33 -19.40
CA SER A 177 -4.70 21.32 -20.03
C SER A 177 -4.69 21.27 -21.56
N SER A 178 -4.82 20.08 -22.17
CA SER A 178 -4.69 19.94 -23.63
C SER A 178 -5.88 20.49 -24.42
N HIS A 179 -7.06 20.65 -23.81
CA HIS A 179 -8.23 21.14 -24.54
C HIS A 179 -8.25 22.66 -24.69
N LYS A 180 -7.54 23.42 -23.83
CA LYS A 180 -7.46 24.89 -23.92
C LYS A 180 -6.41 25.39 -24.93
N ASP A 181 -5.39 24.60 -25.22
CA ASP A 181 -4.32 25.01 -26.14
C ASP A 181 -4.69 24.84 -27.63
N THR A 182 -5.77 24.10 -27.93
CA THR A 182 -6.20 23.85 -29.31
C THR A 182 -7.25 24.86 -29.78
N GLU A 183 -8.06 25.45 -28.88
CA GLU A 183 -9.06 26.47 -29.26
C GLU A 183 -8.49 27.89 -29.40
N THR A 184 -7.24 28.16 -29.00
CA THR A 184 -6.68 29.53 -29.05
C THR A 184 -5.82 29.79 -30.31
N LYS A 185 -5.91 28.95 -31.36
CA LYS A 185 -5.09 29.10 -32.59
C LYS A 185 -5.87 29.45 -33.88
N GLU A 186 -7.10 29.90 -33.79
CA GLU A 186 -7.74 30.68 -34.87
C GLU A 186 -7.86 32.15 -34.40
N GLY A 187 -7.12 33.07 -35.05
CA GLY A 187 -6.88 34.47 -34.62
C GLY A 187 -8.07 35.44 -34.80
N PRO A 188 -7.87 36.79 -34.83
CA PRO A 188 -6.63 37.57 -34.76
C PRO A 188 -6.61 38.66 -33.64
N ASP A 189 -5.44 39.27 -33.42
CA ASP A 189 -5.21 40.54 -32.69
C ASP A 189 -5.76 40.68 -31.25
N GLN A 190 -4.87 40.65 -30.25
CA GLN A 190 -4.56 41.82 -29.42
C GLN A 190 -3.59 41.49 -28.27
N MET A 191 -2.67 42.43 -28.08
CA MET A 191 -1.65 42.53 -27.05
C MET A 191 -2.27 42.73 -25.65
N THR A 192 -1.95 41.88 -24.68
CA THR A 192 -1.92 42.25 -23.24
C THR A 192 -1.24 41.14 -22.41
N PRO A 193 -0.34 41.48 -21.46
CA PRO A 193 0.33 40.48 -20.64
C PRO A 193 -0.53 40.16 -19.42
N THR A 194 -1.26 39.04 -19.45
CA THR A 194 -1.98 38.56 -18.27
C THR A 194 -1.02 37.76 -17.39
N THR A 195 -0.58 38.43 -16.34
CA THR A 195 0.10 37.95 -15.13
C THR A 195 -0.25 36.49 -14.78
N ILE A 196 0.75 35.60 -14.83
CA ILE A 196 0.65 34.24 -14.30
C ILE A 196 0.48 34.33 -12.78
N VAL A 197 -0.75 34.11 -12.31
CA VAL A 197 -1.04 33.90 -10.89
C VAL A 197 -0.51 32.51 -10.52
N LYS A 198 0.67 32.49 -9.88
CA LYS A 198 1.13 31.35 -9.07
C LYS A 198 0.06 31.07 -8.01
N ALA A 199 -0.76 30.04 -8.22
CA ALA A 199 -1.51 29.45 -7.14
C ALA A 199 -0.53 28.63 -6.29
N GLU A 200 -0.14 29.20 -5.15
CA GLU A 200 0.40 28.43 -4.03
C GLU A 200 -0.63 27.36 -3.63
N THR A 201 -0.39 26.10 -3.97
CA THR A 201 -1.04 24.99 -3.28
C THR A 201 -0.13 24.57 -2.14
N LYS A 202 -0.49 25.05 -0.95
CA LYS A 202 0.15 24.73 0.32
C LYS A 202 0.10 23.23 0.60
N LEU A 203 1.23 22.77 1.15
CA LEU A 203 1.46 21.66 2.10
C LEU A 203 0.26 20.76 2.43
#